data_AF-A0AAD3CER4-F1
#
_entry.id   AF-A0AAD3CER4-F1
#
_cell.length_a   1.000
_cell.length_b   1.000
_cell.length_c   1.000
_cell.angle_alpha   90.00
_cell.angle_beta   90.00
_cell.angle_gamma   90.00
#
_symmetry.space_group_name_H-M   'P 1'
#
loop_
_entity.id
_entity.type
_entity.pdbx_description
1 polymer ?
#
loop_
_entity_poly.entity_id
_entity_poly.type
_entity_poly.pdbx_seq_one_letter_code
_entity_poly.pdbx_strand_id
1 'polypeptide(L)'
;MTEAAMELVDEEYHHLDGEYDYAKDEYEDALKVKLPVMVAKVDCVEHKQLCFEQQIWAYPTLRLFVNGNPAADYRGDRTVLEMVHWLAHVEEVHKTQIGEENFNVLLADEIAREHLEIEETREEMIKGPDHASRNHPDWAEKMRKHRVRQSAMDWKDDEHPGCQISGFLWVDRVPGNFHIQARSPHHDIDAKLTNTSHEVHHLSFGDPNVEDIIYRNKLVTPDGFTKTLSPLDGNVYINHNQHEAFHHYLKVVTTDFDDPYLQSSRSRYYKKSGIRAYQILSSSQLSFYRSDIVPEAKFSYDPSPIAVFHRRAYNKRWYDYITSLMAIIGGSFTVLGMIENTLHAVNKKRK
;
A
#
# COMPACT_ATOMS: atom_id res chain seq x y z
N MET A 1 -14.01 36.32 4.57
CA MET A 1 -12.62 36.81 4.64
C MET A 1 -11.87 35.94 5.62
N THR A 2 -11.19 34.93 5.09
CA THR A 2 -10.04 34.29 5.73
C THR A 2 -9.11 33.95 4.58
N GLU A 3 -8.21 34.89 4.26
CA GLU A 3 -7.00 34.58 3.51
C GLU A 3 -6.18 33.63 4.39
N ALA A 4 -6.10 32.37 3.99
CA ALA A 4 -5.03 31.50 4.41
C ALA A 4 -4.13 31.37 3.19
N ALA A 5 -3.16 32.30 3.10
CA ALA A 5 -2.04 32.15 2.20
C ALA A 5 -1.33 30.84 2.57
N MET A 6 -1.02 30.08 1.55
CA MET A 6 -0.22 28.87 1.61
C MET A 6 1.21 29.26 2.05
N GLU A 7 1.44 29.32 3.35
CA GLU A 7 2.77 29.33 3.92
C GLU A 7 3.27 27.88 3.87
N LEU A 8 3.72 27.47 2.68
CA LEU A 8 4.63 26.34 2.56
C LEU A 8 5.82 26.69 3.45
N VAL A 9 6.13 25.78 4.36
CA VAL A 9 7.28 25.87 5.25
C VAL A 9 8.52 25.87 4.38
N ASP A 10 8.96 27.07 4.01
CA ASP A 10 10.22 27.36 3.34
C ASP A 10 11.05 28.15 4.33
N GLU A 11 11.65 27.44 5.29
CA GLU A 11 12.84 27.94 5.96
C GLU A 11 13.96 26.93 5.73
N GLU A 12 14.83 27.35 4.80
CA GLU A 12 16.21 26.92 4.64
C GLU A 12 16.46 25.75 3.67
N TYR A 13 16.22 25.96 2.37
CA TYR A 13 17.03 25.31 1.33
C TYR A 13 17.66 26.33 0.39
N HIS A 14 18.99 26.40 0.47
CA HIS A 14 19.86 27.25 -0.33
C HIS A 14 19.65 27.02 -1.84
N HIS A 15 19.56 28.14 -2.57
CA HIS A 15 19.72 28.24 -4.02
C HIS A 15 20.82 27.31 -4.55
N LEU A 16 20.42 26.28 -5.29
CA LEU A 16 21.27 25.59 -6.24
C LEU A 16 20.51 25.51 -7.56
N ASP A 17 20.98 26.32 -8.51
CA ASP A 17 20.52 26.33 -9.89
C ASP A 17 20.77 24.94 -10.50
N GLY A 18 19.70 24.19 -10.74
CA GLY A 18 19.72 22.85 -11.30
C GLY A 18 18.40 22.57 -11.99
N GLU A 19 18.48 22.34 -13.29
CA GLU A 19 17.41 22.27 -14.28
C GLU A 19 16.56 21.01 -14.07
N TYR A 20 15.39 21.17 -13.43
CA TYR A 20 14.32 20.17 -13.40
C TYR A 20 13.78 20.00 -14.81
N ASP A 21 13.85 18.78 -15.37
CA ASP A 21 13.19 18.43 -16.63
C ASP A 21 12.00 17.48 -16.38
N TYR A 22 11.08 17.92 -15.52
CA TYR A 22 9.74 18.13 -16.07
C TYR A 22 9.91 19.34 -16.95
N ALA A 23 9.37 19.33 -18.19
CA ALA A 23 9.42 20.51 -19.01
C ALA A 23 9.05 21.69 -18.10
N LYS A 24 9.96 22.66 -17.91
CA LYS A 24 9.88 23.63 -16.79
C LYS A 24 8.50 24.29 -16.69
N ASP A 25 7.83 24.40 -17.84
CA ASP A 25 6.43 24.69 -18.05
C ASP A 25 5.45 23.76 -17.30
N GLU A 26 5.56 22.43 -17.33
CA GLU A 26 4.68 21.48 -16.63
C GLU A 26 4.75 21.58 -15.10
N TYR A 27 5.95 21.70 -14.51
CA TYR A 27 6.08 21.86 -13.05
C TYR A 27 5.59 23.24 -12.59
N GLU A 28 5.93 24.29 -13.35
CA GLU A 28 5.40 25.64 -13.13
C GLU A 28 3.89 25.69 -13.33
N ASP A 29 3.34 24.92 -14.28
CA ASP A 29 1.90 24.84 -14.52
C ASP A 29 1.19 24.06 -13.42
N ALA A 30 1.79 22.96 -12.90
CA ALA A 30 1.32 22.24 -11.72
C ALA A 30 1.27 23.15 -10.47
N LEU A 31 2.27 24.01 -10.28
CA LEU A 31 2.30 25.01 -9.21
C LEU A 31 1.29 26.15 -9.42
N LYS A 32 0.95 26.47 -10.67
CA LYS A 32 -0.09 27.46 -11.01
C LYS A 32 -1.51 26.92 -10.90
N VAL A 33 -1.71 25.59 -10.80
CA VAL A 33 -3.04 25.01 -10.59
C VAL A 33 -3.55 25.42 -9.20
N LYS A 34 -4.37 26.46 -9.17
CA LYS A 34 -5.10 26.86 -7.96
C LYS A 34 -6.30 25.93 -7.76
N LEU A 35 -6.02 24.74 -7.23
CA LEU A 35 -7.06 23.85 -6.74
C LEU A 35 -7.64 24.43 -5.43
N PRO A 36 -8.97 24.45 -5.23
CA PRO A 36 -9.60 24.90 -3.99
C PRO A 36 -9.49 23.84 -2.89
N VAL A 37 -8.28 23.31 -2.68
CA VAL A 37 -8.00 22.25 -1.71
C VAL A 37 -7.21 22.85 -0.55
N MET A 38 -7.69 22.63 0.68
CA MET A 38 -6.93 22.96 1.88
C MET A 38 -6.14 21.75 2.34
N VAL A 39 -4.83 21.93 2.49
CA VAL A 39 -3.93 20.89 3.03
C VAL A 39 -3.72 21.16 4.51
N ALA A 40 -3.93 20.15 5.34
CA ALA A 40 -3.71 20.22 6.77
C ALA A 40 -2.82 19.06 7.24
N LYS A 41 -1.93 19.36 8.18
CA LYS A 41 -1.13 18.36 8.89
C LYS A 41 -1.72 18.17 10.29
N VAL A 42 -1.93 16.92 10.67
CA VAL A 42 -2.38 16.55 12.02
C VAL A 42 -1.27 15.75 12.70
N ASP A 43 -0.83 16.20 13.87
CA ASP A 43 0.08 15.43 14.71
C ASP A 43 -0.71 14.42 15.55
N CYS A 44 -0.64 13.14 15.17
CA CYS A 44 -1.33 12.06 15.86
C CYS A 44 -0.70 11.66 17.21
N VAL A 45 0.47 12.19 17.55
CA VAL A 45 1.06 12.06 18.89
C VAL A 45 0.34 12.96 19.88
N GLU A 46 0.01 14.19 19.48
CA GLU A 46 -0.73 15.16 20.29
C GLU A 46 -2.24 14.91 20.23
N HIS A 47 -2.78 14.58 19.06
CA HIS A 47 -4.22 14.42 18.81
C HIS A 47 -4.63 12.95 18.61
N LYS A 48 -4.26 12.08 19.55
CA LYS A 48 -4.49 10.62 19.49
C LYS A 48 -5.96 10.23 19.24
N GLN A 49 -6.88 10.91 19.92
CA GLN A 49 -8.31 10.58 19.85
C GLN A 49 -8.88 10.86 18.46
N LEU A 50 -8.49 11.97 17.83
CA LEU A 50 -8.87 12.29 16.47
C LEU A 50 -8.35 11.22 15.48
N CYS A 51 -7.07 10.85 15.56
CA CYS A 51 -6.50 9.86 14.65
C CYS A 51 -7.08 8.44 14.86
N PHE A 52 -7.48 8.10 16.09
CA PHE A 52 -8.18 6.86 16.39
C PHE A 52 -9.61 6.86 15.81
N GLU A 53 -10.37 7.94 16.01
CA GLU A 53 -11.72 8.10 15.46
C GLU A 53 -11.71 8.08 13.93
N GLN A 54 -10.68 8.65 13.31
CA GLN A 54 -10.44 8.58 11.87
C GLN A 54 -9.79 7.27 11.41
N GLN A 55 -9.61 6.27 12.28
CA GLN A 55 -9.04 4.95 11.92
C GLN A 55 -7.68 5.04 11.21
N ILE A 56 -6.79 5.92 11.67
CA ILE A 56 -5.43 6.02 11.15
C ILE A 56 -4.54 5.01 11.88
N TRP A 57 -4.25 3.89 11.19
CA TRP A 57 -3.49 2.77 11.75
C TRP A 57 -1.99 2.79 11.40
N ALA A 58 -1.58 3.61 10.45
CA ALA A 58 -0.20 3.73 9.97
C ALA A 58 0.12 5.19 9.66
N TYR A 59 1.40 5.57 9.73
CA TYR A 59 1.86 6.93 9.40
C TYR A 59 2.93 6.89 8.30
N PRO A 60 2.95 7.90 7.39
CA PRO A 60 1.91 8.90 7.18
C PRO A 60 0.73 8.32 6.36
N THR A 61 -0.49 8.80 6.65
CA THR A 61 -1.69 8.56 5.84
C THR A 61 -2.18 9.89 5.29
N LEU A 62 -2.26 9.98 3.96
CA LEU A 62 -2.82 11.14 3.27
C LEU A 62 -4.29 10.84 2.98
N ARG A 63 -5.19 11.63 3.55
CA ARG A 63 -6.64 11.45 3.39
C ARG A 63 -7.28 12.74 2.92
N LEU A 64 -8.08 12.65 1.86
CA LEU A 64 -8.91 13.74 1.38
C LEU A 64 -10.22 13.79 2.16
N PHE A 65 -10.64 14.99 2.51
CA PHE A 65 -11.94 15.26 3.11
C PHE A 65 -12.73 16.16 2.17
N VAL A 66 -13.98 15.79 1.89
CA VAL A 66 -14.90 16.58 1.07
C VAL A 66 -16.11 16.94 1.94
N ASN A 67 -16.40 18.23 2.06
CA ASN A 67 -17.48 18.75 2.92
C ASN A 67 -17.42 18.24 4.37
N GLY A 68 -16.21 18.05 4.91
CA GLY A 68 -15.98 17.58 6.28
C GLY A 68 -16.07 16.06 6.49
N ASN A 69 -16.43 15.30 5.45
CA ASN A 69 -16.47 13.84 5.50
C ASN A 69 -15.20 13.23 4.86
N PRO A 70 -14.64 12.15 5.43
CA PRO A 70 -13.50 11.45 4.83
C PRO A 70 -13.92 10.88 3.48
N ALA A 71 -13.21 11.25 2.41
CA ALA A 71 -13.52 10.87 1.04
C ALA A 71 -12.66 9.68 0.57
N ALA A 72 -11.33 9.82 0.60
CA ALA A 72 -10.43 8.77 0.11
C ALA A 72 -9.03 8.87 0.74
N ASP A 73 -8.36 7.73 0.86
CA ASP A 73 -6.94 7.65 1.21
C ASP A 73 -6.09 7.64 -0.05
N TYR A 74 -5.16 8.59 -0.16
CA TYR A 74 -4.20 8.61 -1.25
C TYR A 74 -3.15 7.51 -1.07
N ARG A 75 -3.03 6.65 -2.10
CA ARG A 75 -2.10 5.51 -2.13
C ARG A 75 -1.06 5.58 -3.26
N GLY A 76 -1.07 6.67 -4.03
CA GLY A 76 -0.11 6.90 -5.12
C GLY A 76 1.27 7.31 -4.62
N ASP A 77 2.15 7.62 -5.58
CA ASP A 77 3.51 8.06 -5.29
C ASP A 77 3.52 9.42 -4.59
N ARG A 78 4.38 9.59 -3.58
CA ARG A 78 4.38 10.78 -2.72
C ARG A 78 5.12 11.97 -3.35
N THR A 79 4.99 12.16 -4.66
CA THR A 79 5.54 13.30 -5.40
C THR A 79 4.49 14.41 -5.50
N VAL A 80 4.94 15.66 -5.65
CA VAL A 80 4.03 16.82 -5.77
C VAL A 80 3.16 16.68 -7.02
N LEU A 81 3.75 16.27 -8.14
CA LEU A 81 3.06 16.12 -9.43
C LEU A 81 1.92 15.09 -9.36
N GLU A 82 2.20 13.89 -8.84
CA GLU A 82 1.21 12.82 -8.72
C GLU A 82 0.06 13.20 -7.78
N MET A 83 0.37 13.94 -6.73
CA MET A 83 -0.64 14.45 -5.81
C MET A 83 -1.50 15.55 -6.45
N VAL A 84 -0.90 16.47 -7.21
CA VAL A 84 -1.64 17.51 -7.95
C VAL A 84 -2.55 16.88 -9.00
N HIS A 85 -2.06 15.90 -9.77
CA HIS A 85 -2.87 15.17 -10.74
C HIS A 85 -4.07 14.48 -10.10
N TRP A 86 -3.84 13.78 -8.99
CA TRP A 86 -4.91 13.10 -8.26
C TRP A 86 -5.95 14.09 -7.72
N LEU A 87 -5.52 15.23 -7.16
CA LEU A 87 -6.43 16.25 -6.63
C LEU A 87 -7.23 16.95 -7.73
N ALA A 88 -6.59 17.29 -8.85
CA ALA A 88 -7.25 17.91 -10.01
C ALA A 88 -8.36 17.00 -10.55
N HIS A 89 -8.06 15.70 -10.63
CA HIS A 89 -9.04 14.70 -11.06
C HIS A 89 -10.23 14.60 -10.11
N VAL A 90 -9.97 14.49 -8.80
CA VAL A 90 -11.05 14.42 -7.81
C VAL A 90 -11.92 15.70 -7.82
N GLU A 91 -11.32 16.86 -8.08
CA GLU A 91 -12.06 18.12 -8.22
C GLU A 91 -12.98 18.13 -9.45
N GLU A 92 -12.53 17.63 -10.60
CA GLU A 92 -13.35 17.55 -11.82
C GLU A 92 -14.59 16.67 -11.61
N VAL A 93 -14.41 15.52 -10.94
CA VAL A 93 -15.50 14.63 -10.56
C VAL A 93 -16.45 15.30 -9.57
N HIS A 94 -15.92 16.05 -8.61
CA HIS A 94 -16.75 16.77 -7.66
C HIS A 94 -17.61 17.85 -8.36
N LYS A 95 -17.05 18.56 -9.35
CA LYS A 95 -17.76 19.60 -10.12
C LYS A 95 -18.90 19.07 -10.98
N THR A 96 -18.78 17.85 -11.50
CA THR A 96 -19.80 17.24 -12.36
C THR A 96 -21.01 16.71 -11.59
N GLN A 97 -20.87 16.47 -10.27
CA GLN A 97 -21.94 15.97 -9.40
C GLN A 97 -22.60 17.05 -8.51
N ILE A 98 -22.43 18.34 -8.83
CA ILE A 98 -23.08 19.47 -8.14
C ILE A 98 -24.59 19.46 -8.44
N GLY A 99 -25.32 18.55 -7.79
CA GLY A 99 -26.76 18.37 -7.92
C GLY A 99 -27.36 17.30 -7.00
N GLU A 100 -26.56 16.37 -6.47
CA GLU A 100 -27.04 15.34 -5.54
C GLU A 100 -26.40 15.52 -4.16
N GLU A 101 -27.23 15.73 -3.14
CA GLU A 101 -26.82 15.99 -1.75
C GLU A 101 -26.07 14.82 -1.06
N ASN A 102 -25.84 13.71 -1.76
CA ASN A 102 -25.17 12.52 -1.24
C ASN A 102 -24.04 12.06 -2.19
N PHE A 103 -22.94 12.82 -2.24
CA PHE A 103 -21.69 12.31 -2.80
C PHE A 103 -21.21 11.13 -1.95
N ASN A 104 -21.48 9.90 -2.41
CA ASN A 104 -21.00 8.68 -1.76
C ASN A 104 -19.51 8.48 -2.06
N VAL A 105 -18.69 9.19 -1.27
CA VAL A 105 -17.33 8.94 -0.75
C VAL A 105 -16.53 7.73 -1.30
N LEU A 106 -17.11 6.53 -1.47
CA LEU A 106 -16.42 5.37 -2.05
C LEU A 106 -16.14 5.51 -3.57
N LEU A 107 -16.81 6.46 -4.22
CA LEU A 107 -16.80 6.66 -5.66
C LEU A 107 -15.63 7.54 -6.15
N ALA A 108 -14.96 8.31 -5.28
CA ALA A 108 -13.83 9.15 -5.70
C ALA A 108 -12.58 8.33 -6.06
N ASP A 109 -12.28 7.29 -5.28
CA ASP A 109 -11.22 6.31 -5.58
C ASP A 109 -11.60 5.43 -6.78
N GLU A 110 -12.89 5.16 -6.99
CA GLU A 110 -13.39 4.36 -8.12
C GLU A 110 -13.43 5.18 -9.43
N ILE A 111 -13.85 6.45 -9.41
CA ILE A 111 -13.88 7.35 -10.58
C ILE A 111 -12.48 7.87 -10.94
N ALA A 112 -11.57 8.04 -9.97
CA ALA A 112 -10.15 8.25 -10.28
C ALA A 112 -9.54 7.07 -11.05
N ARG A 113 -10.14 5.89 -10.91
CA ARG A 113 -9.76 4.69 -11.66
C ARG A 113 -10.55 4.53 -12.97
N GLU A 114 -11.81 4.96 -13.02
CA GLU A 114 -12.72 4.84 -14.19
C GLU A 114 -12.49 5.91 -15.27
N HIS A 115 -12.11 7.16 -14.94
CA HIS A 115 -11.84 8.18 -15.98
C HIS A 115 -10.47 8.05 -16.66
N LEU A 116 -9.56 7.24 -16.10
CA LEU A 116 -8.41 6.71 -16.83
C LEU A 116 -8.85 5.75 -17.96
N GLU A 117 -10.11 5.29 -17.99
CA GLU A 117 -10.69 4.43 -19.03
C GLU A 117 -11.43 5.21 -20.14
N ILE A 118 -11.62 6.55 -20.07
CA ILE A 118 -12.43 7.29 -21.07
C ILE A 118 -11.61 7.96 -22.19
N GLU A 119 -10.32 8.26 -22.00
CA GLU A 119 -9.45 8.62 -23.15
C GLU A 119 -9.23 7.44 -24.12
N GLU A 120 -9.60 6.22 -23.72
CA GLU A 120 -9.51 4.99 -24.52
C GLU A 120 -10.56 4.92 -25.66
N THR A 121 -11.65 5.71 -25.62
CA THR A 121 -12.79 5.51 -26.55
C THR A 121 -12.77 6.32 -27.84
N ARG A 122 -11.78 7.19 -28.08
CA ARG A 122 -11.78 8.04 -29.29
C ARG A 122 -10.99 7.47 -30.47
N GLU A 123 -10.19 6.42 -30.28
CA GLU A 123 -9.45 5.77 -31.38
C GLU A 123 -9.91 4.34 -31.73
N GLU A 124 -10.68 3.65 -30.87
CA GLU A 124 -11.12 2.27 -31.14
C GLU A 124 -12.47 2.13 -31.88
N MET A 125 -13.14 3.23 -32.22
CA MET A 125 -14.44 3.20 -32.89
C MET A 125 -14.44 2.79 -34.39
N ILE A 126 -13.35 2.19 -34.93
CA ILE A 126 -13.24 1.83 -36.36
C ILE A 126 -13.18 0.32 -36.64
N LYS A 127 -13.09 -0.59 -35.66
CA LYS A 127 -13.13 -2.04 -35.97
C LYS A 127 -14.07 -2.81 -35.04
N GLY A 128 -15.09 -3.41 -35.65
CA GLY A 128 -16.20 -4.10 -35.00
C GLY A 128 -15.82 -5.42 -34.29
N PRO A 129 -16.82 -6.11 -33.71
CA PRO A 129 -16.60 -7.04 -32.62
C PRO A 129 -16.52 -8.50 -33.08
N ASP A 130 -15.51 -9.22 -32.59
CA ASP A 130 -15.49 -10.67 -32.57
C ASP A 130 -15.03 -11.20 -31.20
N HIS A 131 -15.93 -12.02 -30.67
CA HIS A 131 -15.96 -12.63 -29.34
C HIS A 131 -14.67 -13.34 -28.91
N ALA A 132 -14.09 -12.97 -27.75
CA ALA A 132 -13.38 -13.92 -26.88
C ALA A 132 -13.09 -13.40 -25.45
N SER A 133 -13.65 -14.13 -24.47
CA SER A 133 -13.06 -14.51 -23.17
C SER A 133 -12.69 -13.46 -22.10
N ARG A 134 -13.56 -13.41 -21.07
CA ARG A 134 -13.24 -13.09 -19.66
C ARG A 134 -11.93 -13.76 -19.20
N ASN A 135 -10.90 -12.96 -18.93
CA ASN A 135 -9.86 -13.18 -17.91
C ASN A 135 -9.04 -11.89 -17.84
N HIS A 136 -9.15 -11.13 -16.75
CA HIS A 136 -8.52 -9.83 -16.62
C HIS A 136 -7.26 -9.90 -15.74
N PRO A 137 -6.06 -9.95 -16.35
CA PRO A 137 -4.86 -9.29 -15.84
C PRO A 137 -4.30 -8.23 -16.82
N ASP A 138 -5.07 -7.85 -17.85
CA ASP A 138 -4.62 -7.05 -19.00
C ASP A 138 -4.30 -5.57 -18.66
N TRP A 139 -4.95 -5.00 -17.64
CA TRP A 139 -4.81 -3.57 -17.30
C TRP A 139 -3.47 -3.18 -16.67
N ALA A 140 -2.93 -3.99 -15.75
CA ALA A 140 -1.64 -3.72 -15.11
C ALA A 140 -0.50 -3.86 -16.13
N GLU A 141 -0.62 -4.83 -17.05
CA GLU A 141 0.28 -5.04 -18.18
C GLU A 141 0.23 -3.88 -19.20
N LYS A 142 -0.96 -3.30 -19.45
CA LYS A 142 -1.15 -2.14 -20.32
C LYS A 142 -0.66 -0.83 -19.70
N MET A 143 -0.92 -0.60 -18.41
CA MET A 143 -0.35 0.54 -17.66
C MET A 143 1.17 0.45 -17.56
N ARG A 144 1.71 -0.78 -17.37
CA ARG A 144 3.15 -1.06 -17.47
C ARG A 144 3.68 -0.68 -18.85
N LYS A 145 3.01 -1.10 -19.93
CA LYS A 145 3.39 -0.72 -21.30
C LYS A 145 3.25 0.77 -21.58
N HIS A 146 2.29 1.48 -20.99
CA HIS A 146 2.14 2.93 -21.16
C HIS A 146 3.19 3.72 -20.37
N ARG A 147 3.46 3.36 -19.11
CA ARG A 147 4.54 3.94 -18.30
C ARG A 147 5.91 3.69 -18.93
N VAL A 148 6.14 2.47 -19.41
CA VAL A 148 7.32 2.11 -20.19
C VAL A 148 7.33 2.88 -21.52
N ARG A 149 6.21 3.04 -22.26
CA ARG A 149 6.19 3.72 -23.58
C ARG A 149 6.35 5.24 -23.53
N GLN A 150 5.75 5.93 -22.56
CA GLN A 150 5.90 7.39 -22.40
C GLN A 150 7.34 7.74 -22.03
N SER A 151 8.02 6.90 -21.23
CA SER A 151 9.42 7.13 -20.83
C SER A 151 10.44 6.44 -21.74
N ALA A 152 10.05 5.44 -22.54
CA ALA A 152 10.88 4.80 -23.58
C ALA A 152 10.83 5.53 -24.93
N MET A 153 10.18 6.69 -25.02
CA MET A 153 10.25 7.51 -26.23
C MET A 153 11.66 8.06 -26.50
N ASP A 154 12.52 8.17 -25.49
CA ASP A 154 13.94 8.55 -25.63
C ASP A 154 14.93 7.44 -25.26
N TRP A 155 14.49 6.40 -24.53
CA TRP A 155 15.35 5.27 -24.15
C TRP A 155 15.62 4.33 -25.32
N LYS A 156 16.84 4.37 -25.85
CA LYS A 156 17.34 3.38 -26.82
C LYS A 156 18.16 2.31 -26.11
N ASP A 157 17.68 1.07 -26.14
CA ASP A 157 18.37 -0.11 -25.58
C ASP A 157 19.80 -0.29 -26.11
N ASP A 158 20.03 0.09 -27.38
CA ASP A 158 21.36 0.02 -28.01
C ASP A 158 22.36 1.05 -27.44
N GLU A 159 21.86 2.16 -26.88
CA GLU A 159 22.67 3.26 -26.32
C GLU A 159 22.78 3.15 -24.78
N HIS A 160 21.83 2.48 -24.12
CA HIS A 160 21.77 2.34 -22.65
C HIS A 160 21.61 0.87 -22.24
N PRO A 161 22.71 0.11 -22.12
CA PRO A 161 22.64 -1.30 -21.73
C PRO A 161 22.19 -1.42 -20.27
N GLY A 162 21.00 -1.99 -20.06
CA GLY A 162 20.51 -2.40 -18.75
C GLY A 162 21.13 -3.72 -18.26
N CYS A 163 20.99 -4.01 -16.97
CA CYS A 163 21.39 -5.28 -16.37
C CYS A 163 20.20 -5.94 -15.67
N GLN A 164 19.87 -7.18 -16.05
CA GLN A 164 18.87 -7.97 -15.35
C GLN A 164 19.52 -8.75 -14.21
N ILE A 165 19.09 -8.48 -12.98
CA ILE A 165 19.58 -9.15 -11.77
C ILE A 165 18.46 -10.05 -11.24
N SER A 166 18.78 -11.32 -10.99
CA SER A 166 17.86 -12.27 -10.37
C SER A 166 18.61 -13.21 -9.44
N GLY A 167 18.00 -13.58 -8.32
CA GLY A 167 18.61 -14.47 -7.35
C GLY A 167 17.97 -14.34 -5.97
N PHE A 168 18.59 -14.99 -4.99
CA PHE A 168 18.17 -14.97 -3.59
C PHE A 168 19.36 -14.60 -2.70
N LEU A 169 19.12 -13.79 -1.68
CA LEU A 169 20.13 -13.40 -0.70
C LEU A 169 19.75 -13.94 0.67
N TRP A 170 20.67 -14.68 1.30
CA TRP A 170 20.53 -15.09 2.69
C TRP A 170 21.05 -13.97 3.59
N VAL A 171 20.17 -13.42 4.42
CA VAL A 171 20.50 -12.33 5.35
C VAL A 171 20.14 -12.72 6.77
N ASP A 172 20.87 -12.16 7.73
CA ASP A 172 20.48 -12.23 9.12
C ASP A 172 19.16 -11.48 9.34
N ARG A 173 18.33 -11.97 10.26
CA ARG A 173 17.03 -11.36 10.58
C ARG A 173 17.20 -10.16 11.52
N VAL A 174 17.88 -9.14 11.02
CA VAL A 174 18.13 -7.85 11.68
C VAL A 174 17.88 -6.71 10.69
N PRO A 175 17.67 -5.46 11.15
CA PRO A 175 17.59 -4.33 10.24
C PRO A 175 18.86 -4.21 9.40
N GLY A 176 18.70 -4.00 8.10
CA GLY A 176 19.81 -4.00 7.15
C GLY A 176 19.46 -3.28 5.85
N ASN A 177 20.43 -3.22 4.95
CA ASN A 177 20.20 -2.73 3.60
C ASN A 177 20.98 -3.57 2.59
N PHE A 178 20.45 -3.63 1.38
CA PHE A 178 21.20 -4.03 0.19
C PHE A 178 21.06 -2.92 -0.84
N HIS A 179 22.07 -2.76 -1.67
CA HIS A 179 22.10 -1.68 -2.65
C HIS A 179 22.78 -2.16 -3.92
N ILE A 180 22.32 -1.63 -5.05
CA ILE A 180 22.87 -1.89 -6.37
C ILE A 180 23.55 -0.60 -6.82
N GLN A 181 24.86 -0.67 -7.02
CA GLN A 181 25.68 0.47 -7.42
C GLN A 181 26.69 0.04 -8.49
N ALA A 182 27.05 0.99 -9.36
CA ALA A 182 28.11 0.79 -10.32
C ALA A 182 29.47 0.83 -9.60
N ARG A 183 30.20 -0.29 -9.60
CA ARG A 183 31.53 -0.37 -8.98
C ARG A 183 32.47 -1.21 -9.83
N SER A 184 33.69 -0.70 -10.05
CA SER A 184 34.76 -1.43 -10.72
C SER A 184 36.07 -1.28 -9.93
N PRO A 185 36.86 -2.36 -9.75
CA PRO A 185 38.18 -2.25 -9.14
C PRO A 185 39.24 -1.63 -10.07
N HIS A 186 39.01 -1.67 -11.39
CA HIS A 186 40.01 -1.35 -12.42
C HIS A 186 39.62 -0.18 -13.33
N HIS A 187 38.41 0.35 -13.16
CA HIS A 187 37.90 1.47 -13.94
C HIS A 187 37.34 2.53 -13.01
N ASP A 188 37.64 3.78 -13.32
CA ASP A 188 37.00 4.93 -12.68
C ASP A 188 35.62 5.12 -13.31
N ILE A 189 34.61 5.30 -12.47
CA ILE A 189 33.22 5.45 -12.89
C ILE A 189 32.83 6.88 -12.53
N ASP A 190 32.41 7.65 -13.53
CA ASP A 190 31.92 9.00 -13.29
C ASP A 190 30.56 8.94 -12.57
N ALA A 191 30.59 9.19 -11.26
CA ALA A 191 29.42 9.22 -10.40
C ALA A 191 28.32 10.16 -10.90
N LYS A 192 28.67 11.21 -11.66
CA LYS A 192 27.69 12.18 -12.14
C LYS A 192 26.86 11.67 -13.30
N LEU A 193 27.39 10.73 -14.08
CA LEU A 193 26.73 10.19 -15.28
C LEU A 193 26.01 8.86 -15.01
N THR A 194 26.06 8.33 -13.79
CA THR A 194 25.42 7.05 -13.46
C THR A 194 23.91 7.18 -13.39
N ASN A 195 23.24 6.28 -14.09
CA ASN A 195 21.79 6.11 -14.05
C ASN A 195 21.45 4.87 -13.22
N THR A 196 20.57 5.01 -12.22
CA THR A 196 20.11 3.90 -11.37
C THR A 196 18.61 3.62 -11.53
N SER A 197 18.04 4.03 -12.67
CA SER A 197 16.66 3.68 -13.04
C SER A 197 16.53 2.16 -13.09
N HIS A 198 15.43 1.63 -12.54
CA HIS A 198 15.23 0.20 -12.45
C HIS A 198 13.75 -0.19 -12.40
N GLU A 199 13.47 -1.40 -12.87
CA GLU A 199 12.18 -2.07 -12.68
C GLU A 199 12.36 -3.18 -11.64
N VAL A 200 11.47 -3.23 -10.66
CA VAL A 200 11.42 -4.34 -9.70
C VAL A 200 10.49 -5.40 -10.24
N HIS A 201 11.04 -6.42 -10.90
CA HIS A 201 10.22 -7.53 -11.41
C HIS A 201 9.62 -8.37 -10.28
N HIS A 202 10.43 -8.70 -9.27
CA HIS A 202 9.97 -9.47 -8.12
C HIS A 202 10.85 -9.22 -6.88
N LEU A 203 10.24 -8.85 -5.75
CA LEU A 203 10.92 -8.76 -4.46
C LEU A 203 10.02 -9.26 -3.32
N SER A 204 10.38 -10.39 -2.73
CA SER A 204 9.69 -10.98 -1.58
C SER A 204 10.67 -11.40 -0.48
N PHE A 205 10.15 -11.63 0.73
CA PHE A 205 10.91 -12.16 1.86
C PHE A 205 10.35 -13.54 2.25
N GLY A 206 11.24 -14.49 2.51
CA GLY A 206 10.88 -15.82 3.03
C GLY A 206 11.22 -16.94 2.08
N ASP A 207 10.54 -18.08 2.26
CA ASP A 207 10.73 -19.26 1.41
C ASP A 207 9.87 -19.11 0.15
N PRO A 208 10.46 -19.15 -1.06
CA PRO A 208 9.70 -19.01 -2.32
C PRO A 208 8.66 -20.12 -2.52
N ASN A 209 8.84 -21.29 -1.89
CA ASN A 209 7.83 -22.36 -1.96
C ASN A 209 6.55 -21.99 -1.19
N VAL A 210 6.66 -21.23 -0.10
CA VAL A 210 5.51 -20.77 0.68
C VAL A 210 4.69 -19.78 -0.12
N GLU A 211 5.36 -18.89 -0.83
CA GLU A 211 4.74 -17.93 -1.73
C GLU A 211 3.94 -18.62 -2.85
N ASP A 212 4.51 -19.63 -3.52
CA ASP A 212 3.79 -20.43 -4.53
C ASP A 212 2.55 -21.15 -3.94
N ILE A 213 2.64 -21.66 -2.71
CA ILE A 213 1.50 -22.27 -2.01
C ILE A 213 0.37 -21.25 -1.79
N ILE A 214 0.73 -20.02 -1.42
CA ILE A 214 -0.23 -18.93 -1.20
C ILE A 214 -0.88 -18.51 -2.52
N TYR A 215 -0.10 -18.24 -3.57
CA TYR A 215 -0.64 -17.83 -4.88
C TYR A 215 -1.52 -18.89 -5.54
N ARG A 216 -1.25 -20.18 -5.29
CA ARG A 216 -2.10 -21.29 -5.77
C ARG A 216 -3.37 -21.48 -4.94
N ASN A 217 -3.70 -20.56 -4.03
CA ASN A 217 -4.84 -20.62 -3.11
C ASN A 217 -4.91 -21.93 -2.31
N LYS A 218 -3.76 -22.56 -2.03
CA LYS A 218 -3.69 -23.78 -1.22
C LYS A 218 -3.67 -23.48 0.28
N LEU A 219 -3.40 -22.23 0.63
CA LEU A 219 -3.46 -21.70 1.99
C LEU A 219 -4.57 -20.65 2.06
N VAL A 220 -5.41 -20.72 3.09
CA VAL A 220 -6.46 -19.71 3.32
C VAL A 220 -5.81 -18.49 3.97
N THR A 221 -5.73 -17.40 3.23
CA THR A 221 -5.18 -16.11 3.70
C THR A 221 -6.30 -15.06 3.80
N PRO A 222 -6.13 -14.03 4.65
CA PRO A 222 -7.03 -12.87 4.66
C PRO A 222 -7.10 -12.19 3.29
N ASP A 223 -8.21 -11.51 3.02
CA ASP A 223 -8.41 -10.74 1.80
C ASP A 223 -7.31 -9.67 1.68
N GLY A 224 -6.74 -9.52 0.47
CA GLY A 224 -5.68 -8.56 0.20
C GLY A 224 -4.27 -8.96 0.67
N PHE A 225 -4.12 -10.09 1.38
CA PHE A 225 -2.81 -10.54 1.88
C PHE A 225 -1.78 -10.78 0.77
N THR A 226 -2.19 -11.33 -0.38
CA THR A 226 -1.31 -11.59 -1.52
C THR A 226 -0.63 -10.33 -2.08
N LYS A 227 -1.30 -9.18 -2.04
CA LYS A 227 -0.74 -7.90 -2.49
C LYS A 227 0.36 -7.37 -1.57
N THR A 228 0.34 -7.78 -0.30
CA THR A 228 1.33 -7.36 0.70
C THR A 228 2.57 -8.24 0.70
N LEU A 229 2.57 -9.37 -0.01
CA LEU A 229 3.75 -10.25 -0.09
C LEU A 229 4.88 -9.60 -0.89
N SER A 230 4.53 -8.92 -1.97
CA SER A 230 5.47 -8.37 -2.94
C SER A 230 4.97 -7.03 -3.51
N PRO A 231 4.92 -5.96 -2.68
CA PRO A 231 4.30 -4.68 -3.05
C PRO A 231 5.12 -3.86 -4.06
N LEU A 232 6.36 -4.27 -4.35
CA LEU A 232 7.22 -3.62 -5.35
C LEU A 232 7.13 -4.28 -6.73
N ASP A 233 6.47 -5.43 -6.87
CA ASP A 233 6.44 -6.18 -8.11
C ASP A 233 5.79 -5.39 -9.25
N GLY A 234 6.50 -5.27 -10.37
CA GLY A 234 6.07 -4.53 -11.56
C GLY A 234 6.24 -3.01 -11.45
N ASN A 235 6.74 -2.48 -10.33
CA ASN A 235 7.00 -1.06 -10.20
C ASN A 235 8.26 -0.66 -10.98
N VAL A 236 8.18 0.49 -11.66
CA VAL A 236 9.27 1.08 -12.42
C VAL A 236 9.66 2.40 -11.78
N TYR A 237 10.95 2.55 -11.47
CA TYR A 237 11.56 3.71 -10.83
C TYR A 237 12.55 4.35 -11.80
N ILE A 238 12.16 5.48 -12.37
CA ILE A 238 12.95 6.15 -13.41
C ILE A 238 13.57 7.40 -12.82
N ASN A 239 14.88 7.50 -12.91
CA ASN A 239 15.61 8.72 -12.59
C ASN A 239 15.58 9.62 -13.82
N HIS A 240 15.02 10.81 -13.67
CA HIS A 240 14.98 11.81 -14.75
C HIS A 240 16.33 12.51 -14.90
N ASN A 241 17.02 12.78 -13.79
CA ASN A 241 18.37 13.31 -13.82
C ASN A 241 19.41 12.23 -13.54
N GLN A 242 20.61 12.44 -14.05
CA GLN A 242 21.78 11.66 -13.66
C GLN A 242 22.16 12.02 -12.21
N HIS A 243 22.88 11.14 -11.52
CA HIS A 243 23.32 11.36 -10.13
C HIS A 243 22.23 11.38 -9.05
N GLU A 244 21.06 10.82 -9.34
CA GLU A 244 19.98 10.58 -8.38
C GLU A 244 19.78 9.07 -8.17
N ALA A 245 19.08 8.66 -7.11
CA ALA A 245 18.58 7.29 -7.00
C ALA A 245 17.38 7.16 -6.06
N PHE A 246 16.53 6.18 -6.33
CA PHE A 246 15.46 5.80 -5.43
C PHE A 246 15.98 4.99 -4.23
N HIS A 247 15.53 5.39 -3.04
CA HIS A 247 15.69 4.66 -1.79
C HIS A 247 14.34 4.04 -1.40
N HIS A 248 14.34 2.71 -1.30
CA HIS A 248 13.19 1.91 -0.90
C HIS A 248 13.32 1.53 0.57
N TYR A 249 12.33 1.90 1.36
CA TYR A 249 12.20 1.50 2.76
C TYR A 249 11.14 0.41 2.87
N LEU A 250 11.54 -0.75 3.42
CA LEU A 250 10.74 -1.96 3.49
C LEU A 250 10.54 -2.36 4.95
N LYS A 251 9.32 -2.25 5.47
CA LYS A 251 8.98 -2.81 6.77
C LYS A 251 8.47 -4.23 6.60
N VAL A 252 9.19 -5.20 7.17
CA VAL A 252 8.90 -6.63 6.99
C VAL A 252 8.18 -7.19 8.21
N VAL A 253 6.91 -7.58 8.06
CA VAL A 253 6.07 -8.11 9.15
C VAL A 253 5.90 -9.62 8.99
N THR A 254 6.20 -10.37 10.04
CA THR A 254 6.06 -11.83 9.99
C THR A 254 4.64 -12.28 10.27
N THR A 255 4.11 -13.14 9.41
CA THR A 255 2.78 -13.74 9.52
C THR A 255 2.89 -15.24 9.61
N ASP A 256 2.51 -15.79 10.75
CA ASP A 256 2.50 -17.23 11.01
C ASP A 256 1.08 -17.78 10.82
N PHE A 257 0.94 -18.73 9.90
CA PHE A 257 -0.30 -19.46 9.62
C PHE A 257 -0.30 -20.81 10.32
N ASP A 258 -1.32 -21.04 11.16
CA ASP A 258 -1.56 -22.33 11.79
C ASP A 258 -2.61 -23.11 10.98
N ASP A 259 -2.14 -23.86 9.97
CA ASP A 259 -3.00 -24.71 9.14
C ASP A 259 -2.83 -26.21 9.48
N PRO A 260 -3.86 -26.85 10.08
CA PRO A 260 -3.81 -28.26 10.43
C PRO A 260 -3.90 -29.20 9.21
N TYR A 261 -4.34 -28.73 8.04
CA TYR A 261 -4.43 -29.57 6.84
C TYR A 261 -3.06 -29.80 6.18
N LEU A 262 -2.18 -28.80 6.24
CA LEU A 262 -0.80 -28.89 5.75
C LEU A 262 0.13 -29.61 6.74
N GLN A 263 -0.30 -29.80 7.99
CA GLN A 263 0.35 -30.66 8.99
C GLN A 263 0.25 -32.18 8.71
N SER A 264 -0.56 -32.60 7.72
CA SER A 264 -0.81 -34.02 7.38
C SER A 264 0.36 -34.70 6.62
N SER A 265 1.35 -33.94 6.14
CA SER A 265 2.46 -34.51 5.38
C SER A 265 3.48 -35.26 6.26
N ARG A 266 3.14 -36.52 6.56
CA ARG A 266 3.93 -37.75 6.85
C ARG A 266 5.38 -37.74 7.39
N SER A 267 6.00 -36.63 7.75
CA SER A 267 7.34 -36.61 8.33
C SER A 267 7.27 -36.35 9.83
N ARG A 268 7.29 -37.44 10.60
CA ARG A 268 7.35 -37.45 12.08
C ARG A 268 8.61 -36.76 12.64
N TYR A 269 9.55 -36.38 11.77
CA TYR A 269 10.86 -35.83 12.09
C TYR A 269 10.99 -34.32 11.80
N TYR A 270 10.11 -33.75 10.95
CA TYR A 270 10.06 -32.31 10.71
C TYR A 270 9.00 -31.68 11.62
N LYS A 271 9.52 -31.02 12.66
CA LYS A 271 8.81 -30.31 13.71
C LYS A 271 7.76 -29.36 13.12
N LYS A 272 6.50 -29.55 13.56
CA LYS A 272 5.46 -28.60 14.02
C LYS A 272 5.72 -27.07 13.89
N SER A 273 6.31 -26.57 12.82
CA SER A 273 6.39 -25.12 12.55
C SER A 273 5.28 -24.79 11.57
N GLY A 274 4.37 -23.90 11.98
CA GLY A 274 3.39 -23.32 11.08
C GLY A 274 4.05 -22.70 9.84
N ILE A 275 3.26 -22.44 8.81
CA ILE A 275 3.76 -21.80 7.59
C ILE A 275 4.01 -20.34 7.91
N ARG A 276 5.22 -19.86 7.68
CA ARG A 276 5.61 -18.47 7.90
C ARG A 276 5.71 -17.75 6.56
N ALA A 277 4.96 -16.68 6.43
CA ALA A 277 5.05 -15.74 5.32
C ALA A 277 5.41 -14.35 5.86
N TYR A 278 5.81 -13.47 4.96
CA TYR A 278 6.23 -12.11 5.29
C TYR A 278 5.40 -11.12 4.49
N GLN A 279 4.81 -10.15 5.18
CA GLN A 279 4.16 -8.99 4.55
C GLN A 279 5.15 -7.84 4.53
N ILE A 280 5.13 -7.06 3.46
CA ILE A 280 6.03 -5.94 3.24
C ILE A 280 5.17 -4.68 3.13
N LEU A 281 5.56 -3.64 3.88
CA LEU A 281 5.09 -2.28 3.67
C LEU A 281 6.25 -1.51 3.01
N SER A 282 6.04 -1.04 1.78
CA SER A 282 7.07 -0.33 1.02
C SER A 282 6.80 1.18 0.99
N SER A 283 7.88 1.95 1.00
CA SER A 283 7.87 3.39 0.72
C SER A 283 9.11 3.72 -0.10
N SER A 284 8.91 4.31 -1.28
CA SER A 284 10.00 4.71 -2.18
C SER A 284 10.16 6.22 -2.16
N GLN A 285 11.40 6.70 -2.12
CA GLN A 285 11.74 8.13 -2.09
C GLN A 285 12.91 8.39 -3.02
N LEU A 286 12.86 9.48 -3.79
CA LEU A 286 14.00 9.94 -4.58
C LEU A 286 15.04 10.59 -3.65
N SER A 287 16.31 10.19 -3.77
CA SER A 287 17.42 10.75 -3.00
C SER A 287 18.41 11.43 -3.94
N PHE A 288 18.83 12.63 -3.56
CA PHE A 288 19.88 13.40 -4.23
C PHE A 288 21.23 13.10 -3.59
N TYR A 289 22.25 12.92 -4.40
CA TYR A 289 23.61 12.63 -3.95
C TYR A 289 24.50 13.86 -4.08
N ARG A 290 25.57 13.86 -3.29
CA ARG A 290 26.67 14.80 -3.48
C ARG A 290 27.55 14.31 -4.62
N SER A 291 28.08 15.23 -5.41
CA SER A 291 28.84 14.99 -6.65
C SER A 291 29.98 13.95 -6.55
N ASP A 292 30.49 13.68 -5.35
CA ASP A 292 31.58 12.75 -5.06
C ASP A 292 31.13 11.32 -4.71
N ILE A 293 29.81 11.07 -4.61
CA ILE A 293 29.25 9.79 -4.17
C ILE A 293 28.49 9.15 -5.33
N VAL A 294 28.82 7.91 -5.66
CA VAL A 294 28.08 7.15 -6.67
C VAL A 294 26.66 6.88 -6.16
N PRO A 295 25.60 7.26 -6.89
CA PRO A 295 24.23 6.94 -6.53
C PRO A 295 24.00 5.43 -6.54
N GLU A 296 23.20 4.97 -5.58
CA GLU A 296 22.86 3.55 -5.39
C GLU A 296 21.35 3.35 -5.36
N ALA A 297 20.85 2.34 -6.10
CA ALA A 297 19.48 1.86 -5.93
C ALA A 297 19.42 1.07 -4.62
N LYS A 298 18.87 1.70 -3.58
CA LYS A 298 19.01 1.26 -2.19
C LYS A 298 17.72 0.66 -1.67
N PHE A 299 17.83 -0.50 -1.04
CA PHE A 299 16.72 -1.21 -0.40
C PHE A 299 17.06 -1.42 1.07
N SER A 300 16.46 -0.60 1.93
CA SER A 300 16.60 -0.67 3.38
C SER A 300 15.43 -1.47 3.94
N TYR A 301 15.70 -2.57 4.64
CA TYR A 301 14.66 -3.42 5.22
C TYR A 301 14.79 -3.48 6.74
N ASP A 302 13.64 -3.45 7.41
CA ASP A 302 13.55 -3.47 8.87
C ASP A 302 12.50 -4.51 9.31
N PRO A 303 12.93 -5.65 9.89
CA PRO A 303 12.02 -6.63 10.47
C PRO A 303 11.21 -6.05 11.64
N SER A 304 9.88 -6.15 11.56
CA SER A 304 8.99 -5.73 12.64
C SER A 304 9.17 -6.64 13.88
N PRO A 305 9.17 -6.06 15.10
CA PRO A 305 9.11 -6.85 16.33
C PRO A 305 7.74 -7.51 16.52
N ILE A 306 6.73 -7.13 15.73
CA ILE A 306 5.37 -7.67 15.78
C ILE A 306 5.25 -8.84 14.81
N ALA A 307 4.62 -9.91 15.29
CA ALA A 307 4.22 -11.05 14.49
C ALA A 307 2.69 -11.21 14.51
N VAL A 308 2.10 -11.44 13.33
CA VAL A 308 0.67 -11.71 13.18
C VAL A 308 0.47 -13.22 13.15
N PHE A 309 -0.40 -13.71 14.03
CA PHE A 309 -0.74 -15.14 14.08
C PHE A 309 -2.13 -15.35 13.53
N HIS A 310 -2.23 -15.98 12.36
CA HIS A 310 -3.52 -16.37 11.81
C HIS A 310 -3.85 -17.78 12.28
N ARG A 311 -4.65 -17.86 13.36
CA ARG A 311 -5.22 -19.11 13.84
C ARG A 311 -6.62 -19.24 13.28
N ARG A 312 -6.94 -20.37 12.63
CA ARG A 312 -8.34 -20.72 12.41
C ARG A 312 -8.97 -20.88 13.78
N ALA A 313 -9.82 -19.92 14.18
CA ALA A 313 -10.80 -20.18 15.21
C ALA A 313 -11.69 -21.27 14.64
N TYR A 314 -11.45 -22.52 15.04
CA TYR A 314 -12.38 -23.59 14.77
C TYR A 314 -13.76 -23.05 15.14
N ASN A 315 -14.70 -23.07 14.19
CA ASN A 315 -16.10 -22.77 14.45
C ASN A 315 -16.44 -23.35 15.81
N LYS A 316 -16.81 -22.50 16.77
CA LYS A 316 -17.36 -22.97 18.05
C LYS A 316 -18.32 -24.09 17.69
N ARG A 317 -18.13 -25.26 18.29
CA ARG A 317 -18.91 -26.43 17.90
C ARG A 317 -20.36 -26.03 18.06
N TRP A 318 -21.27 -26.44 17.17
CA TRP A 318 -22.66 -25.99 17.24
C TRP A 318 -23.31 -26.27 18.62
N TYR A 319 -22.83 -27.31 19.31
CA TYR A 319 -23.19 -27.62 20.68
C TYR A 319 -22.79 -26.54 21.70
N ASP A 320 -21.74 -25.76 21.47
CA ASP A 320 -21.33 -24.63 22.33
C ASP A 320 -22.41 -23.54 22.33
N TYR A 321 -23.11 -23.34 21.21
CA TYR A 321 -24.25 -22.43 21.15
C TYR A 321 -25.44 -22.95 21.95
N ILE A 322 -25.79 -24.24 21.79
CA ILE A 322 -26.91 -24.84 22.51
C ILE A 322 -26.64 -24.92 24.01
N THR A 323 -25.44 -25.31 24.41
CA THR A 323 -25.05 -25.34 25.82
C THR A 323 -25.05 -23.94 26.42
N SER A 324 -24.60 -22.92 25.68
CA SER A 324 -24.74 -21.52 26.09
C SER A 324 -26.20 -21.08 26.21
N LEU A 325 -27.09 -21.51 25.31
CA LEU A 325 -28.52 -21.19 25.35
C LEU A 325 -29.20 -21.84 26.56
N MET A 326 -28.93 -23.13 26.82
CA MET A 326 -29.47 -23.82 27.99
C MET A 326 -28.92 -23.24 29.29
N ALA A 327 -27.66 -22.78 29.31
CA ALA A 327 -27.10 -22.10 30.47
C ALA A 327 -27.83 -20.78 30.79
N ILE A 328 -28.20 -20.00 29.77
CA ILE A 328 -28.98 -18.76 29.94
C ILE A 328 -30.39 -19.06 30.46
N ILE A 329 -31.06 -20.07 29.91
CA ILE A 329 -32.42 -20.48 30.34
C ILE A 329 -32.40 -21.05 31.77
N GLY A 330 -31.43 -21.90 32.09
CA GLY A 330 -31.26 -22.45 33.44
C GLY A 330 -30.92 -21.37 34.47
N GLY A 331 -30.07 -20.41 34.08
CA GLY A 331 -29.72 -19.25 34.90
C GLY A 331 -30.93 -18.37 35.20
N SER A 332 -31.74 -18.04 34.19
CA SER A 332 -32.93 -17.19 34.40
C SER A 332 -33.97 -17.87 35.29
N PHE A 333 -34.21 -19.17 35.12
CA PHE A 333 -35.14 -19.93 35.97
C PHE A 333 -34.65 -19.99 37.42
N THR A 334 -33.34 -20.15 37.64
CA THR A 334 -32.74 -20.18 38.98
C THR A 334 -32.91 -18.82 39.67
N VAL A 335 -32.67 -17.72 38.95
CA VAL A 335 -32.82 -16.36 39.49
C VAL A 335 -34.28 -16.07 39.82
N LEU A 336 -35.22 -16.38 38.93
CA LEU A 336 -36.66 -16.19 39.18
C LEU A 336 -37.13 -17.01 40.39
N GLY A 337 -36.70 -18.28 40.52
CA GLY A 337 -37.05 -19.11 41.66
C GLY A 337 -36.50 -18.58 43.00
N MET A 338 -35.30 -17.98 43.00
CA MET A 338 -34.76 -17.30 44.19
C MET A 338 -35.57 -16.05 44.56
N ILE A 339 -35.99 -15.25 43.57
CA ILE A 339 -36.81 -14.05 43.80
C ILE A 339 -38.20 -14.43 44.35
N GLU A 340 -38.84 -15.44 43.78
CA GLU A 340 -40.15 -15.91 44.23
C GLU A 340 -40.10 -16.45 45.66
N ASN A 341 -39.10 -17.27 45.99
CA ASN A 341 -38.93 -17.79 47.35
C ASN A 341 -38.63 -16.70 48.38
N THR A 342 -37.84 -15.68 48.02
CA THR A 342 -37.58 -14.55 48.91
C THR A 342 -38.84 -13.69 49.13
N LEU A 343 -39.61 -13.42 48.07
CA LEU A 343 -40.90 -12.72 48.17
C LEU A 343 -41.92 -13.51 49.02
N HIS A 344 -42.03 -14.83 48.82
CA HIS A 344 -42.91 -15.67 49.63
C HIS A 344 -42.48 -15.73 51.10
N ALA A 345 -41.18 -15.81 51.38
CA ALA A 345 -40.66 -15.80 52.75
C ALA A 345 -40.94 -14.46 53.48
N VAL A 346 -40.81 -13.33 52.77
CA VAL A 346 -41.13 -12.00 53.31
C VAL A 346 -42.64 -11.86 53.55
N ASN A 347 -43.47 -12.31 52.61
CA ASN A 347 -44.92 -12.19 52.73
C ASN A 347 -45.50 -13.12 53.81
N LYS A 348 -44.90 -14.31 54.01
CA LYS A 348 -45.28 -15.27 55.07
C LYS A 348 -44.93 -14.77 56.47
N LYS A 349 -43.91 -13.92 56.63
CA LYS A 349 -43.56 -13.28 57.92
C LYS A 349 -44.47 -12.09 58.28
N ARG A 350 -45.32 -11.63 57.35
CA ARG A 350 -46.16 -10.43 57.51
C ARG A 350 -47.62 -10.76 57.86
N LYS A 351 -47.97 -12.04 57.93
CA LYS A 351 -49.13 -12.60 58.64
C LYS A 351 -48.64 -13.26 59.91
#